data_AF-A0A970QPC9-F1
#
_entry.id   AF-A0A970QPC9-F1
#
_cell.length_a   1.000
_cell.length_b   1.000
_cell.length_c   1.000
_cell.angle_alpha   90.00
_cell.angle_beta   90.00
_cell.angle_gamma   90.00
#
_symmetry.space_group_name_H-M   'P 1'
#
loop_
_entity.id
_entity.type
_entity.pdbx_description
1 polymer ?
#
loop_
_entity_poly.entity_id
_entity_poly.type
_entity_poly.pdbx_seq_one_letter_code
_entity_poly.pdbx_strand_id
1 'polypeptide(L)' 'HRLESSRVVGAAEPYPGRWTHHVLLQDEAELDPELADWLGEAYALAARRKNRQSGTA' A
#
# COMPACT_ATOMS: atom_id res chain seq x y z
N HIS A 1 -1.19 -4.26 -7.78
CA HIS A 1 -0.02 -4.56 -8.63
C HIS A 1 1.22 -4.55 -7.74
N ARG A 2 2.31 -5.21 -8.15
CA ARG A 2 3.58 -5.18 -7.42
C ARG A 2 4.29 -3.86 -7.72
N LEU A 3 4.73 -3.16 -6.68
CA LEU A 3 5.57 -1.97 -6.80
C LEU A 3 7.01 -2.39 -7.11
N GLU A 4 7.55 -1.86 -8.20
CA GLU A 4 8.95 -2.05 -8.59
C GLU A 4 9.74 -0.77 -8.30
N SER A 5 10.03 -0.56 -7.01
CA SER A 5 10.88 0.54 -6.55
C SER A 5 12.03 -0.01 -5.72
N SER A 6 13.22 0.62 -5.84
CA SER A 6 14.41 0.27 -5.04
C SER A 6 14.21 0.48 -3.54
N ARG A 7 13.19 1.26 -3.14
CA ARG A 7 12.81 1.49 -1.74
C ARG A 7 12.09 0.30 -1.10
N VAL A 8 11.55 -0.60 -1.91
CA VAL A 8 10.83 -1.77 -1.41
C VAL A 8 11.83 -2.86 -1.03
N VAL A 9 12.09 -2.99 0.26
CA VAL A 9 12.98 -4.03 0.81
C VAL A 9 12.36 -5.42 0.80
N GLY A 10 11.03 -5.50 0.66
CA GLY A 10 10.34 -6.77 0.53
C GLY A 10 8.90 -6.59 0.04
N ALA A 11 8.47 -7.49 -0.86
CA ALA A 11 7.10 -7.55 -1.35
C ALA A 11 6.52 -8.93 -1.04
N ALA A 12 5.36 -8.98 -0.39
CA ALA A 12 4.64 -10.21 -0.09
C ALA A 12 3.29 -10.22 -0.82
N GLU A 13 2.91 -11.36 -1.38
CA GLU A 13 1.59 -11.58 -1.98
C GLU A 13 0.83 -12.64 -1.17
N PRO A 14 -0.02 -12.23 -0.20
CA PRO A 14 -0.80 -13.19 0.58
C PRO A 14 -1.82 -13.98 -0.26
N TYR A 15 -2.30 -13.38 -1.36
CA TYR A 15 -3.21 -14.01 -2.32
C TYR A 15 -3.15 -13.27 -3.66
N PRO A 16 -3.52 -13.95 -4.77
CA PRO A 16 -3.41 -13.40 -6.11
C PRO A 16 -3.99 -11.99 -6.23
N GLY A 17 -3.16 -11.05 -6.68
CA GLY A 17 -3.53 -9.67 -6.92
C GLY A 17 -3.48 -8.76 -5.69
N ARG A 18 -3.16 -9.27 -4.49
CA ARG A 18 -2.96 -8.43 -3.30
C ARG A 18 -1.52 -8.45 -2.85
N TRP A 19 -0.91 -7.27 -2.88
CA TRP A 19 0.49 -7.08 -2.54
C TRP A 19 0.62 -6.22 -1.29
N THR A 20 1.53 -6.62 -0.40
CA THR A 20 2.00 -5.85 0.75
C THR A 20 3.47 -5.53 0.51
N HIS A 21 3.79 -4.24 0.45
CA HIS A 21 5.16 -3.75 0.24
C HIS A 21 5.70 -3.23 1.57
N HIS A 22 6.89 -3.67 1.93
CA HIS A 22 7.63 -3.19 3.09
C HIS A 22 8.67 -2.20 2.59
N VAL A 23 8.60 -0.99 3.13
CA VAL A 23 9.55 0.10 2.88
C VAL A 23 10.21 0.40 4.21
N LEU A 24 11.54 0.50 4.21
CA LEU A 24 12.30 0.95 5.36
C LEU A 24 12.49 2.45 5.24
N LEU A 25 12.15 3.19 6.30
CA LEU A 25 12.42 4.62 6.41
C LEU A 25 13.52 4.82 7.46
N GLN A 26 14.60 5.47 7.07
CA GLN A 26 15.77 5.75 7.91
C GLN A 26 15.84 7.23 8.33
N ASP A 27 15.27 8.12 7.53
CA ASP A 27 15.22 9.55 7.81
C ASP A 27 13.94 10.22 7.30
N GLU A 28 13.73 11.48 7.70
CA GLU A 28 12.51 12.24 7.38
C GLU A 28 12.47 12.72 5.92
N ALA A 29 13.61 12.83 5.23
CA ALA A 29 13.63 13.25 3.83
C ALA A 29 13.06 12.17 2.89
N GLU A 30 12.99 10.92 3.35
CA GLU A 30 12.34 9.82 2.64
C GLU A 30 10.81 9.90 2.68
N LEU A 31 10.22 10.77 3.51
CA LEU A 31 8.80 11.15 3.47
C LEU A 31 8.52 12.12 2.31
N ASP A 32 8.89 11.69 1.12
CA ASP A 32 8.75 12.44 -0.11
C ASP A 32 7.35 12.28 -0.74
N PRO A 33 7.03 13.06 -1.79
CA PRO A 33 5.75 12.95 -2.47
C PRO A 33 5.47 11.57 -3.07
N GLU A 34 6.50 10.84 -3.51
CA GLU A 34 6.35 9.49 -4.07
C GLU A 34 5.82 8.52 -3.02
N LEU A 35 6.39 8.55 -1.81
CA LEU A 35 5.90 7.76 -0.69
C LEU A 35 4.49 8.19 -0.26
N ALA A 36 4.21 9.49 -0.26
CA ALA A 36 2.89 10.02 0.08
C ALA A 36 1.80 9.50 -0.88
N ASP A 37 2.10 9.41 -2.18
CA ASP A 37 1.19 8.87 -3.19
C ASP A 37 0.90 7.38 -2.93
N TRP A 38 1.93 6.58 -2.63
CA TRP A 38 1.74 5.16 -2.29
C TRP A 38 0.89 4.96 -1.04
N LEU A 39 1.09 5.78 -0.01
CA LEU A 39 0.27 5.77 1.20
C LEU A 39 -1.19 6.14 0.88
N GLY A 40 -1.40 7.11 0.00
CA GLY A 40 -2.72 7.49 -0.51
C GLY A 40 -3.42 6.33 -1.22
N GLU A 41 -2.72 5.62 -2.11
CA GLU A 41 -3.24 4.43 -2.78
C GLU A 41 -3.59 3.30 -1.79
N ALA A 42 -2.71 3.05 -0.82
CA ALA A 42 -2.93 2.05 0.22
C ALA A 42 -4.16 2.38 1.07
N TYR A 43 -4.34 3.65 1.43
CA TYR A 43 -5.52 4.14 2.13
C TYR A 43 -6.79 3.96 1.29
N ALA A 44 -6.77 4.36 0.02
CA ALA A 44 -7.91 4.18 -0.88
C ALA A 44 -8.29 2.70 -1.05
N LEU A 45 -7.30 1.80 -1.16
CA LEU A 45 -7.51 0.36 -1.21
C LEU A 45 -8.18 -0.17 0.06
N ALA A 46 -7.75 0.29 1.24
CA ALA A 46 -8.36 -0.07 2.52
C ALA A 46 -9.79 0.48 2.65
N ALA A 47 -10.03 1.72 2.24
CA ALA A 47 -11.34 2.36 2.26
C ALA A 47 -12.36 1.63 1.36
N ARG A 48 -11.92 1.14 0.19
CA ARG A 48 -12.75 0.31 -0.71
C ARG A 48 -13.27 -0.98 -0.04
N ARG A 49 -12.61 -1.48 1.01
CA ARG A 49 -13.13 -2.63 1.79
C ARG A 49 -14.28 -2.27 2.70
N LYS A 50 -14.31 -1.08 3.30
CA LYS A 50 -15.42 -0.66 4.17
C LYS A 50 -16.76 -0.61 3.42
N ASN A 51 -16.73 -0.24 2.13
CA ASN A 51 -17.94 -0.14 1.31
C ASN A 51 -18.54 -1.50 0.86
N ARG A 52 -17.84 -2.63 1.09
CA ARG A 52 -18.36 -3.99 0.79
C ARG A 52 -19.07 -4.65 1.97
N GLN A 53 -18.98 -4.12 3.19
CA GLN A 53 -19.62 -4.69 4.38
C GLN A 53 -20.97 -4.02 4.73
N SER A 54 -21.40 -3.01 3.99
CA SER A 54 -22.68 -2.30 4.21
C SER A 54 -23.87 -2.94 3.45
N GLY A 55 -23.71 -4.15 2.92
CA GLY A 55 -24.68 -4.84 2.06
C GLY A 55 -25.21 -6.16 2.63
N THR A 56 -25.45 -6.24 3.94
CA THR A 56 -26.28 -7.29 4.53
C THR A 56 -27.60 -6.65 4.97
N ALA A 57 -28.57 -6.71 4.05
CA ALA A 57 -29.99 -6.67 4.38
C ALA A 57 -30.41 -7.99 5.06
#